data_AF-A0A517W9N5-F1
#
_entry.id   AF-A0A517W9N5-F1
#
_cell.length_a   1.000
_cell.length_b   1.000
_cell.length_c   1.000
_cell.angle_alpha   90.00
_cell.angle_beta   90.00
_cell.angle_gamma   90.00
#
_symmetry.space_group_name_H-M   'P 1'
#
loop_
_entity.id
_entity.type
_entity.pdbx_description
1 polymer ?
#
loop_
_entity_poly.entity_id
_entity_poly.type
_entity_poly.pdbx_seq_one_letter_code
_entity_poly.pdbx_strand_id
1 'polypeptide(L)' 'MTIPLMCKKLGIHQQTYYKWRREYGGLRMDQLKRLKELEKENARRKKMLAESELDKAILREAASGNY' A
#
# COMPACT_ATOMS: atom_id res chain seq x y z
N MET A 1 4.92 -8.25 -25.39
CA MET A 1 6.34 -8.64 -25.47
C MET A 1 6.50 -10.02 -24.83
N THR A 2 7.08 -11.00 -25.52
CA THR A 2 7.18 -12.38 -25.01
C THR A 2 8.47 -12.59 -24.19
N ILE A 3 8.44 -13.54 -23.25
CA ILE A 3 9.57 -13.87 -22.36
C ILE A 3 10.83 -14.25 -23.15
N PRO A 4 10.76 -15.08 -24.22
CA PRO A 4 11.92 -15.40 -25.05
C PRO A 4 12.57 -14.16 -25.68
N LEU A 5 11.76 -13.23 -26.18
CA LEU A 5 12.22 -11.98 -26.82
C LEU A 5 12.90 -11.05 -25.81
N MET A 6 12.35 -10.94 -24.60
CA MET A 6 12.96 -10.14 -23.53
C MET A 6 14.27 -10.78 -23.03
N CYS A 7 14.31 -12.10 -22.86
CA CYS A 7 15.53 -12.81 -22.48
C CYS A 7 16.65 -12.59 -23.51
N LYS A 8 16.33 -12.67 -24.81
CA LYS A 8 17.27 -12.40 -25.91
C LYS A 8 17.78 -10.95 -25.90
N LYS A 9 16.89 -9.97 -25.65
CA LYS A 9 17.27 -8.55 -25.55
C LYS A 9 18.16 -8.26 -24.35
N LEU A 10 17.93 -8.92 -23.22
CA LEU A 10 18.70 -8.74 -21.99
C LEU A 10 19.96 -9.60 -21.93
N GLY A 11 20.23 -10.43 -22.95
CA GLY A 11 21.39 -11.34 -22.96
C GLY A 11 21.32 -12.44 -21.89
N ILE A 12 20.12 -12.77 -21.39
CA ILE A 12 19.93 -13.79 -20.36
C ILE A 12 19.25 -15.03 -20.93
N HIS A 13 19.51 -16.18 -20.33
CA HIS A 13 18.81 -17.40 -20.67
C HIS A 13 17.41 -17.43 -20.01
N GLN A 14 16.44 -18.08 -20.66
CA GLN A 14 15.07 -18.19 -20.13
C GLN A 14 15.04 -18.90 -18.76
N GLN A 15 15.91 -19.90 -18.56
CA GLN A 15 16.03 -20.60 -17.29
C GLN A 15 16.45 -19.65 -16.15
N THR A 16 17.38 -18.72 -16.41
CA THR A 16 17.80 -17.70 -15.44
C THR A 16 16.64 -16.78 -15.06
N TYR A 17 15.84 -16.36 -16.04
CA TYR A 17 14.63 -15.59 -15.79
C TYR A 17 13.64 -16.33 -14.86
N TYR A 18 13.36 -17.61 -15.13
CA TYR A 18 12.44 -18.39 -14.30
C TYR A 18 12.99 -18.65 -12.89
N LYS A 19 14.30 -18.85 -12.74
CA LYS A 19 14.95 -18.94 -11.42
C LYS A 19 14.74 -17.66 -10.62
N TRP A 20 15.07 -16.49 -11.19
CA TRP A 20 14.86 -15.20 -10.54
C TRP A 20 13.39 -14.89 -10.28
N ARG A 21 12.48 -15.32 -11.16
CA ARG A 21 11.04 -15.18 -10.94
C ARG A 21 10.57 -16.02 -9.74
N ARG A 22 11.12 -17.22 -9.55
CA ARG A 22 10.81 -18.05 -8.38
C ARG A 22 11.37 -17.42 -7.10
N GLU A 23 12.60 -16.96 -7.14
CA GLU A 23 13.35 -16.47 -5.98
C GLU A 23 12.89 -15.07 -5.53
N TYR A 24 12.64 -14.17 -6.48
CA TYR A 24 12.33 -12.76 -6.20
C TYR A 24 10.91 -12.34 -6.61
N GLY A 25 10.17 -13.19 -7.31
CA GLY A 25 8.80 -12.88 -7.74
C GLY A 25 7.83 -12.81 -6.58
N GLY A 26 7.97 -13.68 -5.58
CA GLY A 26 7.15 -13.67 -4.35
C GLY A 26 7.42 -12.43 -3.50
N LEU A 27 8.70 -12.11 -3.28
CA LEU A 27 9.12 -10.96 -2.47
C LEU A 27 8.46 -9.64 -2.92
N ARG A 28 8.39 -9.38 -4.22
CA ARG A 28 7.73 -8.16 -4.75
C ARG A 28 6.22 -8.15 -4.51
N MET A 29 5.57 -9.31 -4.57
CA MET A 29 4.13 -9.43 -4.32
C MET A 29 3.81 -9.24 -2.84
N ASP A 30 4.66 -9.75 -1.94
CA ASP A 30 4.50 -9.57 -0.49
C ASP A 30 4.67 -8.11 -0.09
N GLN A 31 5.66 -7.40 -0.65
CA GLN A 31 5.83 -5.96 -0.44
C GLN A 31 4.60 -5.17 -0.93
N LEU A 32 4.06 -5.51 -2.10
CA LEU A 32 2.85 -4.86 -2.62
C LEU A 32 1.62 -5.13 -1.73
N LYS A 33 1.48 -6.36 -1.21
CA LYS A 33 0.42 -6.72 -0.28
C LYS A 33 0.52 -5.89 1.01
N ARG A 34 1.73 -5.81 1.59
CA ARG A 34 1.98 -5.02 2.80
C ARG A 34 1.69 -3.54 2.60
N LEU A 35 2.06 -2.98 1.45
CA LEU A 35 1.76 -1.59 1.11
C LEU A 35 0.24 -1.34 1.10
N LYS A 36 -0.54 -2.20 0.43
CA LYS A 36 -2.00 -2.08 0.38
C LYS A 36 -2.65 -2.19 1.76
N GLU A 37 -2.15 -3.07 2.61
CA GLU A 37 -2.62 -3.20 3.99
C GLU A 37 -2.36 -1.92 4.80
N LEU A 38 -1.15 -1.35 4.69
CA LEU A 38 -0.79 -0.10 5.34
C LEU A 38 -1.63 1.09 4.81
N GLU A 39 -1.87 1.17 3.51
CA GLU A 39 -2.74 2.19 2.91
C GLU A 39 -4.17 2.10 3.47
N LYS A 40 -4.72 0.89 3.55
CA LYS A 40 -6.06 0.65 4.12
C LYS A 40 -6.11 1.03 5.60
N GLU A 41 -5.10 0.66 6.37
CA GLU A 41 -5.02 1.00 7.79
C GLU A 41 -4.89 2.51 7.99
N ASN A 42 -4.08 3.19 7.19
CA ASN A 42 -3.92 4.64 7.23
C ASN A 42 -5.24 5.35 6.90
N ALA A 43 -5.96 4.89 5.86
CA ALA A 43 -7.28 5.42 5.52
C ALA A 43 -8.28 5.28 6.69
N ARG A 44 -8.32 4.12 7.35
CA ARG A 44 -9.16 3.89 8.53
C ARG A 44 -8.78 4.83 9.68
N ARG A 45 -7.48 4.97 9.97
CA ARG A 45 -6.98 5.85 11.04
C ARG A 45 -7.34 7.31 10.77
N LYS A 46 -7.17 7.79 9.54
CA LYS A 46 -7.55 9.16 9.16
C LYS A 46 -9.04 9.42 9.34
N LYS A 47 -9.90 8.47 8.99
CA LYS A 47 -11.35 8.57 9.20
C LYS A 47 -11.69 8.70 10.69
N MET A 48 -11.15 7.80 11.52
CA MET A 48 -11.37 7.83 12.98
C MET A 48 -10.85 9.13 13.61
N LEU A 49 -9.70 9.62 13.15
CA LEU A 49 -9.16 10.88 13.62
C LEU A 49 -10.08 12.05 13.25
N ALA A 50 -10.57 12.11 12.01
CA ALA A 50 -11.49 13.16 11.59
C ALA A 50 -12.81 13.14 12.39
N GLU A 51 -13.37 11.96 12.63
CA GLU A 51 -14.56 11.78 13.48
C GLU A 51 -14.29 12.27 14.92
N SER A 52 -13.16 11.88 15.51
CA SER A 52 -12.81 12.31 16.86
C SER A 52 -12.55 13.82 16.97
N GLU A 53 -11.90 14.43 15.97
CA GLU A 53 -11.68 15.88 15.95
C GLU A 53 -13.00 16.63 15.77
N LEU A 54 -13.94 16.09 14.99
CA LEU A 54 -15.29 16.65 14.87
C LEU A 54 -16.03 16.60 16.21
N ASP A 55 -16.03 15.46 16.91
CA ASP A 55 -16.66 15.33 18.23
C ASP A 55 -16.06 16.32 19.24
N LYS A 56 -14.73 16.47 19.24
CA LYS A 56 -14.05 17.46 20.09
C LYS A 56 -14.46 18.88 19.76
N ALA A 57 -14.62 19.21 18.47
CA ALA A 57 -15.06 20.54 18.05
C ALA A 57 -16.47 20.85 18.54
N ILE A 58 -17.41 19.90 18.37
CA ILE A 58 -18.80 20.02 18.84
C ILE A 58 -18.84 20.19 20.37
N LEU A 59 -18.08 19.37 21.11
CA LEU A 59 -18.03 19.46 22.57
C LEU A 59 -17.44 20.79 23.05
N ARG A 60 -16.41 21.30 22.35
CA ARG A 60 -15.83 22.61 22.64
C ARG A 60 -16.82 23.75 22.39
N GLU A 61 -17.53 23.71 21.25
CA GLU A 61 -18.55 24.70 20.91
C GLU A 61 -19.71 24.71 21.91
N ALA A 62 -20.21 23.53 22.29
CA ALA A 62 -21.24 23.39 23.32
C ALA A 62 -20.78 23.87 24.70
N ALA A 63 -19.51 23.65 25.06
CA ALA A 63 -18.92 24.11 26.31
C ALA A 63 -18.61 25.62 26.31
N SER A 64 -18.34 26.22 25.16
CA SER A 64 -18.06 27.66 25.01
C SER A 64 -19.32 28.53 24.95
N GLY A 65 -20.44 28.05 25.51
CA GLY A 65 -21.77 28.64 25.35
C GLY A 65 -21.79 30.17 25.40
N ASN A 66 -22.46 30.77 24.41
CA ASN A 66 -22.99 32.13 24.49
C ASN A 66 -24.19 32.13 25.46
N TYR A 67 -23.91 32.29 26.75
CA TYR A 67 -24.87 32.75 27.77
C TYR A 67 -24.22 33.88 28.57
#